data_AF-A0A0Q4GHJ4-F1
#
_entry.id   AF-A0A0Q4GHJ4-F1
#
_cell.length_a   1.000
_cell.length_b   1.000
_cell.length_c   1.000
_cell.angle_alpha   90.00
_cell.angle_beta   90.00
_cell.angle_gamma   90.00
#
_symmetry.space_group_name_H-M   'P 1'
#
loop_
_entity.id
_entity.type
_entity.pdbx_description
1 polymer ?
#
loop_
_entity_poly.entity_id
_entity_poly.type
_entity_poly.pdbx_seq_one_letter_code
_entity_poly.pdbx_strand_id
1 'polypeptide(L)'
;MESLATLWRGMTVEQFMDKLRGVIGLQRMLPKAVQDHFTLPFLYIGNSAYDWLPERLQEEVTTLCSALEAGLKAVHNDEALAKGGSADLSDRPATRGEEVRAALDAYRQHPGSRELSRLRQAASGTSLHRYIDRLDKWLARKRPSSPDRPIEYEIASVLGDISRRVDDLHHEPSSYEFNEQRRAALAEALRSNM
;
A
#
# COMPACT_ATOMS: atom_id res chain seq x y z
N MET A 1 -14.51 0.05 -19.45
CA MET A 1 -13.31 0.59 -18.80
C MET A 1 -12.65 1.50 -19.81
N GLU A 2 -12.44 2.77 -19.50
CA GLU A 2 -11.73 3.69 -20.40
C GLU A 2 -10.27 3.24 -20.52
N SER A 3 -9.68 3.32 -21.71
CA SER A 3 -8.30 2.87 -21.91
C SER A 3 -7.33 3.73 -21.09
N LEU A 4 -6.39 3.09 -20.40
CA LEU A 4 -5.28 3.75 -19.70
C LEU A 4 -4.51 4.65 -20.65
N ALA A 5 -4.31 4.25 -21.92
CA ALA A 5 -3.62 5.06 -22.91
C ALA A 5 -4.33 6.39 -23.21
N THR A 6 -5.66 6.43 -23.08
CA THR A 6 -6.44 7.67 -23.20
C THR A 6 -6.25 8.57 -21.98
N LEU A 7 -6.31 7.98 -20.78
CA LEU A 7 -6.13 8.71 -19.51
C LEU A 7 -4.70 9.27 -19.36
N TRP A 8 -3.73 8.61 -20.00
CA TRP A 8 -2.30 8.88 -19.86
C TRP A 8 -1.73 9.72 -21.02
N ARG A 9 -2.58 10.16 -21.95
CA ARG A 9 -2.19 10.93 -23.12
C ARG A 9 -1.65 12.31 -22.71
N GLY A 10 -0.57 12.74 -23.36
CA GLY A 10 0.01 14.06 -23.15
C GLY A 10 0.74 14.23 -21.81
N MET A 11 1.07 13.13 -21.14
CA MET A 11 1.91 13.19 -19.95
C MET A 11 3.30 13.75 -20.25
N THR A 12 3.86 14.46 -19.28
CA THR A 12 5.26 14.87 -19.30
C THR A 12 6.18 13.68 -18.98
N VAL A 13 7.47 13.80 -19.27
CA VAL A 13 8.48 12.80 -18.89
C VAL A 13 8.45 12.55 -17.38
N GLU A 14 8.34 13.60 -16.56
CA GLU A 14 8.27 13.46 -15.10
C GLU A 14 7.07 12.63 -14.66
N GLN A 15 5.88 12.93 -15.19
CA GLN A 15 4.67 12.17 -14.90
C GLN A 15 4.80 10.71 -15.34
N PHE A 16 5.36 10.46 -16.53
CA PHE A 16 5.61 9.10 -17.01
C PHE A 16 6.58 8.34 -16.11
N MET A 17 7.67 8.98 -15.67
CA MET A 17 8.64 8.38 -14.76
C MET A 17 8.03 8.06 -13.38
N ASP A 18 7.14 8.90 -12.87
CA ASP A 18 6.39 8.62 -11.66
C ASP A 18 5.45 7.43 -11.81
N LYS A 19 4.77 7.30 -12.97
CA LYS A 19 3.98 6.11 -13.29
C LYS A 19 4.83 4.86 -13.38
N LEU A 20 6.00 4.91 -14.02
CA LEU A 20 6.94 3.79 -14.09
C LEU A 20 7.37 3.32 -12.71
N ARG A 21 7.78 4.25 -11.82
CA ARG A 21 8.13 3.92 -10.43
C ARG A 21 6.96 3.29 -9.69
N GLY A 22 5.75 3.82 -9.88
CA GLY A 22 4.53 3.26 -9.31
C GLY A 22 4.24 1.84 -9.79
N VAL A 23 4.35 1.58 -11.10
CA VAL A 23 4.17 0.24 -11.69
C VAL A 23 5.17 -0.75 -11.10
N ILE A 24 6.46 -0.38 -11.02
CA ILE A 24 7.50 -1.24 -10.45
C ILE A 24 7.24 -1.52 -8.96
N GLY A 25 6.86 -0.50 -8.21
CA GLY A 25 6.52 -0.63 -6.79
C GLY A 25 5.35 -1.58 -6.58
N LEU A 26 4.25 -1.38 -7.32
CA LEU A 26 3.06 -2.21 -7.23
C LEU A 26 3.31 -3.64 -7.69
N GLN A 27 4.04 -3.85 -8.80
CA GLN A 27 4.34 -5.19 -9.30
C GLN A 27 5.04 -6.04 -8.23
N ARG A 28 5.99 -5.45 -7.49
CA ARG A 28 6.69 -6.11 -6.38
C ARG A 28 5.80 -6.47 -5.19
N MET A 29 4.61 -5.88 -5.09
CA MET A 29 3.64 -6.14 -4.04
C MET A 29 2.57 -7.17 -4.43
N LEU A 30 2.51 -7.56 -5.70
CA LEU A 30 1.58 -8.59 -6.16
C LEU A 30 2.10 -9.99 -5.74
N PRO A 31 1.24 -10.97 -5.46
CA PRO A 31 1.65 -12.37 -5.38
C PRO A 31 2.12 -12.87 -6.74
N LYS A 32 3.01 -13.87 -6.78
CA LYS A 32 3.61 -14.38 -8.03
C LYS A 32 2.56 -14.84 -9.04
N ALA A 33 1.53 -15.54 -8.57
CA ALA A 33 0.42 -16.00 -9.42
C ALA A 33 -0.25 -14.85 -10.19
N VAL A 34 -0.30 -13.64 -9.62
CA VAL A 34 -0.82 -12.45 -10.30
C VAL A 34 0.26 -11.77 -11.16
N GLN A 35 1.50 -11.71 -10.68
CA GLN A 35 2.62 -11.11 -11.41
C GLN A 35 2.86 -11.77 -12.78
N ASP A 36 2.71 -13.09 -12.86
CA ASP A 36 3.00 -13.88 -14.06
C ASP A 36 2.12 -13.50 -15.27
N HIS A 37 0.99 -12.81 -15.05
CA HIS A 37 0.14 -12.29 -16.12
C HIS A 37 0.65 -10.99 -16.76
N PHE A 38 1.59 -10.29 -16.14
CA PHE A 38 2.08 -9.00 -16.61
C PHE A 38 3.39 -9.15 -17.40
N THR A 39 3.29 -9.14 -18.73
CA THR A 39 4.45 -9.04 -19.63
C THR A 39 4.78 -7.56 -19.85
N LEU A 40 5.40 -6.92 -18.86
CA LEU A 40 5.76 -5.50 -18.95
C LEU A 40 6.92 -5.27 -19.94
N PRO A 41 6.91 -4.14 -20.68
CA PRO A 41 8.05 -3.76 -21.50
C PRO A 41 9.27 -3.44 -20.62
N PHE A 42 10.42 -3.21 -21.24
CA PHE A 42 11.59 -2.75 -20.50
C PHE A 42 11.28 -1.40 -19.83
N LEU A 43 11.37 -1.35 -18.50
CA LEU A 43 11.03 -0.17 -17.72
C LEU A 43 12.28 0.68 -17.52
N TYR A 44 12.44 1.71 -18.35
CA TYR A 44 13.57 2.63 -18.29
C TYR A 44 13.50 3.52 -17.04
N ILE A 45 14.44 3.34 -16.10
CA ILE A 45 14.65 4.30 -15.01
C ILE A 45 16.00 5.01 -15.24
N GLY A 46 15.96 6.32 -15.45
CA GLY A 46 17.15 7.14 -15.59
C GLY A 46 16.86 8.45 -16.33
N ASN A 47 17.92 9.23 -16.56
CA ASN A 47 17.80 10.54 -17.18
C ASN A 47 17.59 10.50 -18.69
N SER A 48 17.80 9.34 -19.34
CA SER A 48 17.67 9.19 -20.79
C SER A 48 16.28 9.56 -21.33
N ALA A 49 15.24 9.45 -20.50
CA ALA A 49 13.88 9.81 -20.89
C ALA A 49 13.68 11.32 -21.10
N TYR A 50 14.54 12.17 -20.52
CA TYR A 50 14.48 13.62 -20.70
C TYR A 50 15.00 14.08 -22.07
N ASP A 51 15.76 13.24 -22.75
CA ASP A 51 16.26 13.48 -24.11
C ASP A 51 15.29 12.95 -25.19
N TRP A 52 14.16 12.35 -24.79
CA TRP A 52 13.20 11.79 -25.73
C TRP A 52 12.38 12.88 -26.44
N LEU A 53 12.14 12.65 -27.72
CA LEU A 53 11.15 13.41 -28.47
C LEU A 53 9.73 13.07 -27.98
N PRO A 54 8.75 13.99 -28.09
CA PRO A 54 7.37 13.75 -27.65
C PRO A 54 6.73 12.50 -28.26
N GLU A 55 7.06 12.19 -29.51
CA GLU A 55 6.55 11.00 -30.22
C GLU A 55 7.03 9.71 -29.56
N ARG A 56 8.31 9.68 -29.14
CA ARG A 56 8.88 8.52 -28.44
C ARG A 56 8.25 8.35 -27.06
N LEU A 57 8.06 9.44 -26.32
CA LEU A 57 7.37 9.40 -25.03
C LEU A 57 5.95 8.84 -25.18
N GLN A 58 5.21 9.28 -26.20
CA GLN A 58 3.85 8.79 -26.44
C GLN A 58 3.82 7.31 -26.85
N GLU A 59 4.81 6.84 -27.63
CA GLU A 59 4.98 5.42 -27.98
C GLU A 59 5.22 4.56 -26.73
N GLU A 60 6.12 4.99 -25.85
CA GLU A 60 6.44 4.29 -24.59
C GLU A 60 5.25 4.26 -23.62
N VAL A 61 4.54 5.39 -23.47
CA VAL A 61 3.29 5.48 -22.70
C VAL A 61 2.27 4.48 -23.24
N THR A 62 2.07 4.44 -24.56
CA THR A 62 1.09 3.55 -25.19
C THR A 62 1.47 2.08 -24.97
N THR A 63 2.74 1.74 -25.16
CA THR A 63 3.27 0.38 -24.97
C THR A 63 3.06 -0.10 -23.53
N LEU A 64 3.41 0.72 -22.54
CA LEU A 64 3.20 0.40 -21.14
C LEU A 64 1.71 0.21 -20.81
N CYS A 65 0.86 1.13 -21.25
CA CYS A 65 -0.59 1.05 -21.01
C CYS A 65 -1.18 -0.22 -21.62
N SER A 66 -0.81 -0.58 -22.85
CA SER A 66 -1.28 -1.80 -23.51
C SER A 66 -0.86 -3.06 -22.75
N ALA A 67 0.39 -3.12 -22.26
CA ALA A 67 0.86 -4.25 -21.45
C ALA A 67 0.09 -4.37 -20.11
N LEU A 68 -0.17 -3.24 -19.44
CA LEU A 68 -0.95 -3.21 -18.20
C LEU A 68 -2.40 -3.66 -18.43
N GLU A 69 -3.06 -3.15 -19.47
CA GLU A 69 -4.43 -3.54 -19.82
C GLU A 69 -4.53 -5.02 -20.18
N ALA A 70 -3.56 -5.55 -20.93
CA ALA A 70 -3.50 -6.96 -21.27
C ALA A 70 -3.33 -7.83 -20.02
N GLY A 71 -2.42 -7.47 -19.11
CA GLY A 71 -2.21 -8.19 -17.85
C GLY A 71 -3.44 -8.14 -16.94
N LEU A 72 -4.07 -6.98 -16.78
CA LEU A 72 -5.31 -6.85 -16.00
C LEU A 72 -6.45 -7.70 -16.58
N LYS A 73 -6.58 -7.74 -17.91
CA LYS A 73 -7.56 -8.59 -18.59
C LYS A 73 -7.26 -10.07 -18.38
N ALA A 74 -5.99 -10.46 -18.44
CA ALA A 74 -5.57 -11.84 -18.19
C ALA A 74 -5.86 -12.29 -16.76
N VAL A 75 -5.52 -11.46 -15.77
CA VAL A 75 -5.86 -11.69 -14.35
C VAL A 75 -7.37 -11.81 -14.15
N HIS A 76 -8.16 -10.93 -14.78
CA HIS A 76 -9.63 -10.97 -14.65
C HIS A 76 -10.24 -12.25 -15.23
N ASN A 77 -9.62 -12.82 -16.26
CA ASN A 77 -10.10 -14.02 -16.94
C ASN A 77 -9.56 -15.32 -16.32
N ASP A 78 -8.64 -15.24 -15.35
CA ASP A 78 -8.10 -16.42 -14.68
C ASP A 78 -9.05 -16.89 -13.56
N GLU A 79 -9.71 -18.02 -13.80
CA GLU A 79 -10.63 -18.64 -12.83
C GLU A 79 -9.93 -19.09 -11.55
N ALA A 80 -8.63 -19.42 -11.59
CA ALA A 80 -7.86 -19.80 -10.40
C ALA A 80 -7.64 -18.61 -9.45
N LEU A 81 -7.60 -17.38 -9.98
CA LEU A 81 -7.51 -16.14 -9.21
C LEU A 81 -8.88 -15.62 -8.73
N ALA A 82 -9.99 -16.20 -9.20
CA ALA A 82 -11.31 -15.84 -8.75
C ALA A 82 -11.50 -16.16 -7.25
N LYS A 83 -12.53 -15.56 -6.63
CA LYS A 83 -12.83 -15.83 -5.23
C LYS A 83 -13.17 -17.32 -5.02
N GLY A 84 -12.37 -18.00 -4.21
CA GLY A 84 -12.49 -19.45 -3.98
C GLY A 84 -11.78 -20.31 -5.03
N GLY A 85 -11.02 -19.69 -5.94
CA GLY A 85 -10.14 -20.37 -6.87
C GLY A 85 -8.91 -20.99 -6.18
N SER A 86 -8.13 -21.72 -6.95
CA SER A 86 -7.03 -22.57 -6.47
C SER A 86 -5.66 -21.88 -6.45
N ALA A 87 -5.55 -20.63 -6.90
CA ALA A 87 -4.26 -19.94 -6.94
C ALA A 87 -3.70 -19.69 -5.53
N ASP A 88 -2.41 -19.96 -5.36
CA ASP A 88 -1.68 -19.60 -4.15
C ASP A 88 -1.29 -18.11 -4.19
N LEU A 89 -1.79 -17.36 -3.19
CA LEU A 89 -1.53 -15.92 -3.01
C LEU A 89 -0.77 -15.64 -1.70
N SER A 90 -0.27 -16.69 -1.05
CA SER A 90 0.35 -16.60 0.28
C SER A 90 1.71 -15.90 0.26
N ASP A 91 2.37 -15.83 -0.89
CA ASP A 91 3.64 -15.17 -1.12
C ASP A 91 3.53 -13.64 -1.23
N ARG A 92 2.32 -13.08 -1.22
CA ARG A 92 2.09 -11.64 -1.25
C ARG A 92 2.78 -10.93 -0.06
N PRO A 93 3.66 -9.94 -0.31
CA PRO A 93 4.25 -9.11 0.73
C PRO A 93 3.19 -8.36 1.55
N ALA A 94 3.51 -8.05 2.81
CA ALA A 94 2.61 -7.25 3.61
C ALA A 94 2.57 -5.79 3.17
N THR A 95 1.41 -5.16 3.25
CA THR A 95 1.23 -3.74 2.93
C THR A 95 1.40 -2.87 4.16
N ARG A 96 1.67 -1.58 3.95
CA ARG A 96 1.72 -0.57 5.00
C ARG A 96 0.39 -0.50 5.77
N GLY A 97 -0.73 -0.66 5.07
CA GLY A 97 -2.04 -0.80 5.70
C GLY A 97 -2.10 -1.95 6.71
N GLU A 98 -1.61 -3.14 6.37
CA GLU A 98 -1.60 -4.27 7.30
C GLU A 98 -0.71 -4.02 8.53
N GLU A 99 0.44 -3.36 8.34
CA GLU A 99 1.35 -2.96 9.42
C GLU A 99 0.68 -1.97 10.38
N VAL A 100 0.03 -0.92 9.85
CA VAL A 100 -0.67 0.07 10.67
C VAL A 100 -1.86 -0.56 11.40
N ARG A 101 -2.62 -1.45 10.74
CA ARG A 101 -3.73 -2.19 11.35
C ARG A 101 -3.25 -3.00 12.54
N ALA A 102 -2.20 -3.80 12.36
CA ALA A 102 -1.63 -4.61 13.43
C ALA A 102 -1.15 -3.75 14.61
N ALA A 103 -0.48 -2.63 14.35
CA ALA A 103 -0.05 -1.72 15.39
C ALA A 103 -1.22 -1.03 16.11
N LEU A 104 -2.27 -0.65 15.38
CA LEU A 104 -3.48 -0.04 15.93
C LEU A 104 -4.23 -1.03 16.84
N ASP A 105 -4.39 -2.27 16.41
CA ASP A 105 -5.06 -3.31 17.18
C ASP A 105 -4.27 -3.67 18.45
N ALA A 106 -2.94 -3.76 18.35
CA ALA A 106 -2.08 -3.94 19.52
C ALA A 106 -2.22 -2.79 20.53
N TYR A 107 -2.26 -1.54 20.06
CA TYR A 107 -2.48 -0.38 20.92
C TYR A 107 -3.89 -0.38 21.56
N ARG A 108 -4.93 -0.80 20.85
CA ARG A 108 -6.29 -0.91 21.40
C ARG A 108 -6.41 -1.98 22.49
N GLN A 109 -5.75 -3.12 22.29
CA GLN A 109 -5.76 -4.23 23.25
C GLN A 109 -4.94 -3.90 24.50
N HIS A 110 -3.77 -3.28 24.31
CA HIS A 110 -2.84 -2.94 25.38
C HIS A 110 -2.36 -1.48 25.23
N PRO A 111 -3.17 -0.49 25.65
CA PRO A 111 -2.78 0.90 25.54
C PRO A 111 -1.53 1.18 26.39
N GLY A 112 -0.41 1.46 25.71
CA GLY A 112 0.89 1.63 26.34
C GLY A 112 1.83 2.50 25.51
N SER A 113 2.90 3.00 26.13
CA SER A 113 3.88 3.87 25.47
C SER A 113 4.61 3.15 24.34
N ARG A 114 4.89 1.85 24.51
CA ARG A 114 5.52 0.99 23.50
C ARG A 114 4.63 0.79 22.29
N GLU A 115 3.36 0.45 22.51
CA GLU A 115 2.38 0.18 21.47
C GLU A 115 2.05 1.46 20.71
N LEU A 116 1.95 2.59 21.41
CA LEU A 116 1.83 3.91 20.78
C LEU A 116 3.05 4.23 19.91
N SER A 117 4.27 3.96 20.39
CA SER A 117 5.49 4.18 19.60
C SER A 117 5.51 3.33 18.33
N ARG A 118 5.06 2.07 18.40
CA ARG A 118 4.93 1.20 17.22
C ARG A 118 3.89 1.74 16.23
N LEU A 119 2.74 2.20 16.73
CA LEU A 119 1.72 2.84 15.90
C LEU A 119 2.26 4.12 15.21
N ARG A 120 3.03 4.95 15.92
CA ARG A 120 3.73 6.12 15.34
C ARG A 120 4.68 5.69 14.22
N GLN A 121 5.50 4.68 14.46
CA GLN A 121 6.49 4.20 13.49
C GLN A 121 5.81 3.63 12.24
N ALA A 122 4.77 2.81 12.39
CA ALA A 122 4.00 2.24 11.29
C ALA A 122 3.34 3.32 10.43
N ALA A 123 2.79 4.36 11.04
CA ALA A 123 2.14 5.47 10.34
C ALA A 123 3.14 6.54 9.82
N SER A 124 4.43 6.45 10.16
CA SER A 124 5.43 7.43 9.76
C SER A 124 5.62 7.45 8.25
N GLY A 125 5.74 8.66 7.68
CA GLY A 125 5.86 8.86 6.24
C GLY A 125 4.59 8.61 5.44
N THR A 126 3.46 8.32 6.10
CA THR A 126 2.16 8.09 5.44
C THR A 126 1.22 9.28 5.63
N SER A 127 0.12 9.30 4.88
CA SER A 127 -0.96 10.27 5.06
C SER A 127 -1.64 10.18 6.44
N LEU A 128 -1.42 9.10 7.20
CA LEU A 128 -2.00 8.89 8.53
C LEU A 128 -1.25 9.62 9.65
N HIS A 129 -0.04 10.10 9.39
CA HIS A 129 0.79 10.77 10.40
C HIS A 129 0.07 11.94 11.09
N ARG A 130 -0.74 12.71 10.35
CA ARG A 130 -1.56 13.81 10.91
C ARG A 130 -2.55 13.35 11.99
N TYR A 131 -3.06 12.12 11.90
CA TYR A 131 -3.97 11.57 12.90
C TYR A 131 -3.20 11.10 14.13
N ILE A 132 -1.98 10.61 13.95
CA ILE A 132 -1.05 10.33 15.05
C ILE A 132 -0.71 11.61 15.83
N ASP A 133 -0.40 12.71 15.14
CA ASP A 133 -0.17 14.00 15.81
C ASP A 133 -1.39 14.46 16.60
N ARG A 134 -2.59 14.23 16.06
CA ARG A 134 -3.85 14.55 16.73
C ARG A 134 -4.07 13.65 17.94
N LEU A 135 -3.75 12.37 17.84
CA LEU A 135 -3.82 11.41 18.95
C LEU A 135 -2.87 11.85 20.08
N ASP A 136 -1.62 12.18 19.76
CA ASP A 136 -0.63 12.62 20.73
C ASP A 136 -1.06 13.89 21.47
N LYS A 137 -1.66 14.85 20.74
CA LYS A 137 -2.25 16.06 21.35
C LYS A 137 -3.34 15.72 22.35
N TRP A 138 -4.20 14.74 22.06
CA TRP A 138 -5.27 14.35 22.98
C TRP A 138 -4.74 13.55 24.17
N LEU A 139 -3.78 12.66 23.97
CA LEU A 139 -3.14 11.90 25.04
C LEU A 139 -2.38 12.79 26.03
N ALA A 140 -1.80 13.90 25.55
CA ALA A 140 -1.09 14.85 26.41
C ALA A 140 -2.02 15.82 27.17
N ARG A 141 -3.31 15.88 26.83
CA ARG A 141 -4.23 16.85 27.42
C ARG A 141 -4.74 16.38 28.78
N LYS A 142 -4.81 17.33 29.72
CA LYS A 142 -5.37 17.13 31.07
C LYS A 142 -6.84 17.55 31.19
N ARG A 143 -7.36 18.31 30.21
CA ARG A 143 -8.73 18.86 30.24
C ARG A 143 -9.37 18.77 28.85
N PRO A 144 -10.67 18.45 28.76
CA PRO A 144 -11.38 18.43 27.49
C PRO A 144 -11.51 19.84 26.91
N SER A 145 -11.64 19.93 25.58
CA SER A 145 -11.85 21.22 24.89
C SER A 145 -13.30 21.68 24.91
N SER A 146 -14.25 20.77 25.16
CA SER A 146 -15.68 21.05 25.31
C SER A 146 -16.27 20.10 26.35
N PRO A 147 -17.25 20.54 27.16
CA PRO A 147 -17.98 19.65 28.08
C PRO A 147 -18.72 18.51 27.35
N ASP A 148 -19.11 18.70 26.09
CA ASP A 148 -19.86 17.69 25.33
C ASP A 148 -18.97 16.64 24.67
N ARG A 149 -17.64 16.84 24.68
CA ARG A 149 -16.66 15.94 24.05
C ARG A 149 -15.52 15.63 25.00
N PRO A 150 -15.64 14.56 25.79
CA PRO A 150 -14.57 14.13 26.68
C PRO A 150 -13.32 13.72 25.88
N ILE A 151 -12.16 13.74 26.53
CA ILE A 151 -10.87 13.42 25.88
C ILE A 151 -10.89 11.99 25.33
N GLU A 152 -11.51 11.07 26.07
CA GLU A 152 -11.68 9.66 25.73
C GLU A 152 -12.45 9.51 24.42
N TYR A 153 -13.49 10.32 24.20
CA TYR A 153 -14.24 10.34 22.95
C TYR A 153 -13.38 10.81 21.78
N GLU A 154 -12.61 11.89 21.97
CA GLU A 154 -11.72 12.40 20.92
C GLU A 154 -10.59 11.41 20.58
N ILE A 155 -10.04 10.72 21.57
CA ILE A 155 -9.08 9.62 21.35
C ILE A 155 -9.73 8.50 20.54
N ALA A 156 -10.89 8.01 20.97
CA ALA A 156 -11.61 6.95 20.26
C ALA A 156 -11.95 7.34 18.81
N SER A 157 -12.37 8.60 18.61
CA SER A 157 -12.65 9.18 17.31
C SER A 157 -11.43 9.17 16.40
N VAL A 158 -10.27 9.62 16.89
CA VAL A 158 -9.02 9.62 16.12
C VAL A 158 -8.57 8.19 15.80
N LEU A 159 -8.66 7.25 16.73
CA LEU A 159 -8.36 5.84 16.46
C LEU A 159 -9.32 5.25 15.41
N GLY A 160 -10.59 5.67 15.43
CA GLY A 160 -11.58 5.32 14.41
C GLY A 160 -11.26 5.92 13.02
N ASP A 161 -10.76 7.15 12.98
CA ASP A 161 -10.28 7.80 11.75
C ASP A 161 -9.10 7.05 11.14
N ILE A 162 -8.11 6.68 11.97
CA ILE A 162 -6.96 5.88 11.55
C ILE A 162 -7.48 4.56 10.98
N SER A 163 -8.29 3.82 11.75
CA SER A 163 -8.85 2.52 11.36
C SER A 163 -9.53 2.52 9.99
N ARG A 164 -10.30 3.56 9.68
CA ARG A 164 -11.02 3.69 8.40
C ARG A 164 -10.12 4.01 7.21
N ARG A 165 -8.98 4.66 7.45
CA ARG A 165 -8.06 5.13 6.41
C ARG A 165 -6.86 4.23 6.22
N VAL A 166 -6.71 3.21 7.07
CA VAL A 166 -5.66 2.19 6.90
C VAL A 166 -5.79 1.47 5.55
N ASP A 167 -7.01 1.26 5.06
CA ASP A 167 -7.26 0.59 3.78
C ASP A 167 -6.72 1.38 2.57
N ASP A 168 -6.57 2.70 2.71
CA ASP A 168 -5.98 3.55 1.67
C ASP A 168 -4.50 3.21 1.45
N LEU A 169 -3.84 2.50 2.37
CA LEU A 169 -2.40 2.20 2.35
C LEU A 169 -2.07 0.77 1.87
N HIS A 170 -3.00 0.08 1.20
CA HIS A 170 -2.72 -1.26 0.64
C HIS A 170 -1.84 -1.24 -0.63
N HIS A 171 -1.60 -0.06 -1.21
CA HIS A 171 -0.72 0.14 -2.35
C HIS A 171 0.72 0.50 -1.94
N GLU A 172 0.97 0.70 -0.64
CA GLU A 172 2.29 1.01 -0.10
C GLU A 172 2.92 -0.25 0.54
N PRO A 173 4.22 -0.50 0.34
CA PRO A 173 4.90 -1.63 0.97
C PRO A 173 5.02 -1.40 2.49
N SER A 174 4.85 -2.46 3.27
CA SER A 174 5.21 -2.40 4.71
C SER A 174 6.71 -2.30 4.92
N SER A 175 7.10 -1.98 6.15
CA SER A 175 8.51 -2.00 6.54
C SER A 175 9.14 -3.38 6.38
N TYR A 176 10.47 -3.39 6.17
CA TYR A 176 11.24 -4.63 6.10
C TYR A 176 11.10 -5.46 7.38
N GLU A 177 11.18 -4.81 8.54
CA GLU A 177 11.05 -5.45 9.85
C GLU A 177 9.70 -6.15 10.01
N PHE A 178 8.59 -5.50 9.64
CA PHE A 178 7.26 -6.10 9.71
C PHE A 178 7.13 -7.33 8.79
N ASN A 179 7.66 -7.25 7.57
CA ASN A 179 7.67 -8.39 6.65
C ASN A 179 8.52 -9.57 7.15
N GLU A 180 9.65 -9.32 7.79
CA GLU A 180 10.48 -10.37 8.41
C GLU A 180 9.74 -11.02 9.59
N GLN A 181 9.12 -10.23 10.46
CA GLN A 181 8.32 -10.74 11.58
C GLN A 181 7.15 -11.61 11.09
N ARG A 182 6.44 -11.17 10.05
CA ARG A 182 5.34 -11.94 9.45
C ARG A 182 5.84 -13.25 8.85
N ARG A 183 6.97 -13.24 8.13
CA ARG A 183 7.57 -14.46 7.56
C ARG A 183 8.02 -15.45 8.63
N ALA A 184 8.64 -14.96 9.70
CA ALA A 184 9.03 -15.79 10.84
C ALA A 184 7.80 -16.42 11.53
N ALA A 185 6.73 -15.64 11.74
CA ALA A 185 5.49 -16.14 12.33
C ALA A 185 4.82 -17.21 11.46
N LEU A 186 4.80 -17.03 10.14
CA LEU A 186 4.27 -18.02 9.20
C LEU A 186 5.09 -19.31 9.23
N ALA A 187 6.42 -19.21 9.23
CA ALA A 187 7.30 -20.37 9.29
C ALA A 187 7.10 -21.17 10.58
N GLU A 188 6.91 -20.50 11.71
CA GLU A 188 6.66 -21.15 13.00
C GLU A 188 5.28 -21.83 13.06
N ALA A 189 4.25 -21.18 12.51
CA ALA A 189 2.92 -21.76 12.40
C ALA A 189 2.90 -23.03 11.54
N LEU A 190 3.66 -23.06 10.44
CA LEU A 190 3.81 -24.23 9.59
C LEU A 190 4.51 -25.39 10.31
N ARG A 191 5.54 -25.10 11.12
CA ARG A 191 6.23 -26.12 11.94
C ARG A 191 5.35 -26.70 13.04
N SER A 192 4.47 -25.89 13.62
CA SER A 192 3.58 -26.31 14.72
C SER A 192 2.40 -27.18 14.25
N ASN A 193 2.11 -27.17 12.94
CA ASN A 193 1.03 -27.95 12.32
C ASN A 193 1.53 -29.24 11.62
N MET A 194 2.81 -29.56 11.76
CA MET A 194 3.43 -30.82 11.32
C MET A 194 3.71 -31.72 12.53
#